data_AF-A0A817MD29-F1
#
_entry.id   AF-A0A817MD29-F1
#
_cell.length_a   1.000
_cell.length_b   1.000
_cell.length_c   1.000
_cell.angle_alpha   90.00
_cell.angle_beta   90.00
_cell.angle_gamma   90.00
#
_symmetry.space_group_name_H-M   'P 1'
#
loop_
_entity.id
_entity.type
_entity.pdbx_description
1 polymer ?
#
loop_
_entity_poly.entity_id
_entity_poly.type
_entity_poly.pdbx_seq_one_letter_code
_entity_poly.pdbx_strand_id
1 'polypeptide(L)'
;MSQLPAFLTSNGGLNSGFMIPQYTAAALVSENKGLCHPSSVDTIATSAGQEDHVSMGAWSARKALMVIDNVEKILAIELLMACQAIDLQRPNTTTPPLEAIHKL
;
A
#
# COMPACT_ATOMS: atom_id res chain seq x y z
N MET A 1 -0.70 10.97 17.87
CA MET A 1 -0.18 11.66 16.65
C MET A 1 1.31 11.87 16.78
N SER A 2 2.04 12.06 15.67
CA SER A 2 3.50 11.92 15.55
C SER A 2 4.36 12.96 16.29
N GLN A 3 3.79 14.03 16.86
CA GLN A 3 4.54 15.16 17.44
C GLN A 3 5.51 15.86 16.45
N LEU A 4 5.34 15.61 15.15
CA LEU A 4 6.10 16.24 14.06
C LEU A 4 5.24 17.29 13.37
N PRO A 5 5.85 18.18 12.55
CA PRO A 5 5.10 19.10 11.70
C PRO A 5 4.02 18.39 10.88
N ALA A 6 2.86 19.03 10.75
CA ALA A 6 1.72 18.47 10.02
C ALA A 6 2.14 18.07 8.60
N PHE A 7 1.74 16.87 8.17
CA PHE A 7 2.09 16.31 6.87
C PHE A 7 3.60 16.27 6.55
N LEU A 8 4.44 16.27 7.60
CA LEU A 8 5.90 16.20 7.51
C LEU A 8 6.54 17.33 6.67
N THR A 9 6.00 18.55 6.75
CA THR A 9 6.58 19.74 6.09
C THR A 9 7.01 20.80 7.11
N SER A 10 8.21 21.34 6.93
CA SER A 10 8.75 22.41 7.80
C SER A 10 8.03 23.76 7.60
N ASN A 11 7.55 24.03 6.38
CA ASN A 11 6.88 25.29 6.01
C ASN A 11 5.39 25.06 5.78
N GLY A 12 4.69 24.65 6.83
CA GLY A 12 3.23 24.49 6.82
C GLY A 12 2.51 25.80 6.45
N GLY A 13 1.35 25.69 5.80
CA GLY A 13 0.53 26.83 5.37
C GLY A 13 0.64 27.14 3.87
N LEU A 14 1.85 27.06 3.30
CA LEU A 14 2.08 27.18 1.85
C LEU A 14 2.33 25.83 1.18
N ASN A 15 2.73 24.83 1.96
CA ASN A 15 3.07 23.50 1.46
C ASN A 15 2.16 22.44 2.07
N SER A 16 1.70 21.51 1.25
CA SER A 16 0.87 20.38 1.70
C SER A 16 1.67 19.16 2.17
N GLY A 17 2.99 19.14 1.94
CA GLY A 17 3.86 18.03 2.32
C GLY A 17 3.34 16.68 1.80
N PHE A 18 3.26 15.70 2.69
CA PHE A 18 2.82 14.33 2.39
C PHE A 18 1.32 14.11 2.53
N MET A 19 0.50 15.16 2.51
CA MET A 19 -0.96 15.03 2.59
C MET A 19 -1.55 14.18 1.46
N ILE A 20 -1.17 14.44 0.21
CA ILE A 20 -1.73 13.74 -0.96
C ILE A 20 -1.21 12.30 -1.12
N PRO A 21 0.08 12.00 -0.89
CA PRO A 21 0.55 10.62 -0.84
C PRO A 21 -0.27 9.71 0.10
N GLN A 22 -0.72 10.21 1.26
CA GLN A 22 -1.61 9.46 2.14
C GLN A 22 -2.95 9.14 1.48
N TYR A 23 -3.50 10.05 0.67
CA TYR A 23 -4.75 9.81 -0.06
C TYR A 23 -4.55 8.74 -1.14
N THR A 24 -3.41 8.76 -1.83
CA THR A 24 -3.05 7.70 -2.77
C THR A 24 -2.98 6.33 -2.07
N ALA A 25 -2.27 6.24 -0.94
CA ALA A 25 -2.21 4.99 -0.17
C ALA A 25 -3.62 4.53 0.27
N ALA A 26 -4.45 5.44 0.77
CA ALA A 26 -5.82 5.12 1.17
C ALA A 26 -6.70 4.64 0.00
N ALA A 27 -6.55 5.24 -1.18
CA ALA A 27 -7.26 4.82 -2.38
C ALA A 27 -6.89 3.40 -2.80
N LEU A 28 -5.58 3.07 -2.81
CA LEU A 28 -5.08 1.73 -3.11
C LEU A 28 -5.61 0.69 -2.12
N VAL A 29 -5.62 1.01 -0.82
CA VAL A 29 -6.24 0.15 0.21
C VAL A 29 -7.72 -0.06 -0.07
N SER A 30 -8.44 1.00 -0.46
CA SER A 30 -9.87 0.91 -0.76
C SER A 30 -10.15 0.03 -1.98
N GLU A 31 -9.34 0.12 -3.04
CA GLU A 31 -9.43 -0.75 -4.21
C GLU A 31 -9.18 -2.22 -3.83
N ASN A 32 -8.16 -2.48 -3.01
CA ASN A 32 -7.84 -3.83 -2.54
C ASN A 32 -9.01 -4.49 -1.81
N LYS A 33 -9.88 -3.74 -1.12
CA LYS A 33 -11.07 -4.29 -0.47
C LYS A 33 -11.99 -5.01 -1.46
N GLY A 34 -12.15 -4.47 -2.67
CA GLY A 34 -12.91 -5.12 -3.74
C GLY A 34 -12.25 -6.41 -4.23
N LEU A 35 -10.93 -6.38 -4.40
CA LEU A 35 -10.13 -7.53 -4.86
C LEU A 35 -10.06 -8.67 -3.84
N CYS A 36 -10.32 -8.39 -2.55
CA CYS A 36 -10.33 -9.37 -1.47
C CYS A 36 -11.54 -10.31 -1.49
N HIS A 37 -12.57 -10.07 -2.31
CA HIS A 37 -13.65 -11.04 -2.45
C HIS A 37 -13.09 -12.37 -3.02
N PRO A 38 -13.37 -13.52 -2.40
CA PRO A 38 -12.82 -14.80 -2.86
C PRO A 38 -13.48 -15.21 -4.16
N SER A 39 -12.72 -15.37 -5.25
CA SER A 39 -13.30 -15.78 -6.54
C SER A 39 -13.64 -17.27 -6.59
N SER A 40 -13.02 -18.07 -5.72
CA SER A 40 -13.22 -19.52 -5.64
C SER A 40 -14.51 -19.95 -4.95
N VAL A 41 -15.34 -19.01 -4.48
CA VAL A 41 -16.69 -19.31 -3.96
C VAL A 41 -17.74 -19.32 -5.07
N ASP A 42 -17.35 -18.95 -6.29
CA ASP A 42 -18.21 -18.93 -7.47
C ASP A 42 -17.90 -20.12 -8.39
N THR A 43 -18.94 -20.62 -9.06
CA THR A 43 -18.86 -21.65 -10.09
C THR A 43 -19.91 -21.39 -11.17
N ILE A 44 -19.50 -21.50 -12.43
CA ILE A 44 -20.40 -21.43 -13.58
C ILE A 44 -20.20 -22.72 -14.34
N ALA A 45 -21.25 -23.56 -14.37
CA ALA A 45 -21.20 -24.83 -15.06
C ALA A 45 -20.94 -24.64 -16.55
N THR A 46 -20.01 -25.42 -17.09
CA THR A 46 -19.69 -25.43 -18.52
C THR A 46 -19.91 -26.84 -19.08
N SER A 47 -19.67 -27.01 -20.38
CA SER A 47 -19.75 -28.33 -21.03
C SER A 47 -21.08 -29.06 -20.80
N ALA A 48 -22.21 -28.34 -20.88
CA ALA A 48 -23.57 -28.85 -20.65
C ALA A 48 -23.74 -29.59 -19.30
N GLY A 49 -23.04 -29.15 -18.26
CA GLY A 49 -23.11 -29.72 -16.92
C GLY A 49 -22.17 -30.90 -16.67
N GLN A 50 -21.24 -31.20 -17.59
CA GLN A 50 -20.16 -32.14 -17.33
C GLN A 50 -19.07 -31.55 -16.42
N GLU A 51 -18.81 -30.24 -16.58
CA GLU A 51 -17.92 -29.47 -15.73
C GLU A 51 -18.78 -28.52 -14.89
N ASP A 52 -19.53 -29.10 -13.95
CA ASP A 52 -20.53 -28.41 -13.13
C ASP A 52 -19.96 -27.73 -11.88
N HIS A 53 -18.71 -28.06 -11.51
CA HIS A 53 -17.98 -27.42 -10.41
C HIS A 53 -16.56 -27.03 -10.82
N VAL A 54 -16.27 -25.73 -10.86
CA VAL A 54 -14.95 -25.17 -11.21
C VAL A 54 -14.49 -24.14 -10.19
N SER A 55 -13.18 -23.90 -10.11
CA SER A 55 -12.56 -23.09 -9.05
C SER A 55 -12.47 -21.59 -9.31
N MET A 56 -12.73 -21.15 -10.55
CA MET A 56 -12.47 -19.77 -11.02
C MET A 56 -11.05 -19.26 -10.68
N GLY A 57 -10.07 -20.18 -10.57
CA GLY A 57 -8.75 -19.92 -9.98
C GLY A 57 -7.86 -18.95 -10.76
N ALA A 58 -8.04 -18.83 -12.08
CA ALA A 58 -7.26 -17.90 -12.89
C ALA A 58 -7.48 -16.44 -12.47
N TRP A 59 -8.72 -16.07 -12.13
CA TRP A 59 -9.02 -14.73 -11.61
C TRP A 59 -8.47 -14.54 -10.19
N SER A 60 -8.52 -15.58 -9.35
CA SER A 60 -7.90 -15.57 -8.02
C SER A 60 -6.41 -15.26 -8.07
N ALA A 61 -5.66 -15.80 -9.04
CA ALA A 61 -4.24 -15.51 -9.19
C ALA A 61 -4.01 -14.05 -9.65
N ARG A 62 -4.79 -13.56 -10.62
CA ARG A 62 -4.65 -12.19 -11.13
C ARG A 62 -4.94 -11.13 -10.07
N LYS A 63 -6.04 -11.28 -9.32
CA LYS A 63 -6.38 -10.32 -8.26
C LYS A 63 -5.35 -10.33 -7.12
N ALA A 64 -4.72 -11.47 -6.83
CA ALA A 64 -3.66 -11.57 -5.83
C ALA A 64 -2.43 -10.74 -6.26
N LEU A 65 -2.01 -10.83 -7.53
CA LEU A 65 -0.92 -10.02 -8.06
C LEU A 65 -1.24 -8.52 -7.99
N MET A 66 -2.46 -8.12 -8.39
CA MET A 66 -2.90 -6.72 -8.29
C MET A 66 -2.85 -6.17 -6.86
N VAL A 67 -3.26 -6.98 -5.87
CA VAL A 67 -3.18 -6.58 -4.46
C VAL A 67 -1.72 -6.41 -4.02
N ILE A 68 -0.82 -7.31 -4.42
CA ILE A 68 0.62 -7.21 -4.10
C ILE A 68 1.20 -5.92 -4.70
N ASP A 69 0.94 -5.64 -5.98
CA ASP A 69 1.41 -4.42 -6.66
C ASP A 69 0.94 -3.14 -5.94
N ASN A 70 -0.28 -3.16 -5.40
CA ASN A 70 -0.82 -2.04 -4.63
C ASN A 70 -0.16 -1.92 -3.25
N VAL A 71 0.08 -3.05 -2.57
CA VAL A 71 0.78 -3.08 -1.27
C VAL A 71 2.20 -2.56 -1.40
N GLU A 72 2.92 -2.92 -2.45
CA GLU A 72 4.27 -2.40 -2.70
C GLU A 72 4.29 -0.86 -2.78
N LYS A 73 3.32 -0.27 -3.47
CA LYS A 73 3.18 1.20 -3.56
C LYS A 73 2.83 1.82 -2.21
N ILE A 74 1.96 1.17 -1.43
CA ILE A 74 1.61 1.63 -0.07
C ILE A 74 2.86 1.65 0.83
N LEU A 75 3.63 0.56 0.82
CA LEU A 75 4.87 0.44 1.60
C LEU A 75 5.93 1.44 1.14
N ALA A 76 6.02 1.72 -0.16
CA ALA A 76 6.91 2.76 -0.68
C ALA A 76 6.54 4.16 -0.17
N ILE A 77 5.24 4.49 -0.13
CA ILE A 77 4.76 5.76 0.45
C ILE A 77 5.07 5.83 1.94
N GLU A 78 4.83 4.74 2.69
CA GLU A 78 5.15 4.67 4.11
C GLU A 78 6.64 4.87 4.38
N LEU A 79 7.51 4.19 3.62
CA LEU A 79 8.95 4.31 3.74
C LEU A 79 9.42 5.74 3.43
N LEU A 80 8.89 6.36 2.39
CA LEU A 80 9.20 7.75 2.02
C LEU A 80 8.84 8.72 3.16
N MET A 81 7.66 8.56 3.75
CA MET A 81 7.22 9.35 4.89
C MET A 81 8.08 9.10 6.14
N ALA A 82 8.48 7.84 6.38
CA ALA A 82 9.35 7.49 7.49
C ALA A 82 10.73 8.15 7.35
N CYS A 83 11.29 8.22 6.13
CA CYS A 83 12.56 8.90 5.89
C CYS A 83 12.46 10.41 6.16
N GLN A 84 11.42 11.06 5.62
CA GLN A 84 11.17 12.47 5.94
C GLN A 84 11.03 12.72 7.45
N ALA A 85 10.38 11.79 8.16
CA ALA A 85 10.24 11.90 9.62
C ALA A 85 11.58 11.77 10.36
N ILE A 86 12.53 10.97 9.84
CA ILE A 86 13.90 10.88 10.35
C ILE A 86 14.63 12.21 10.11
N ASP A 87 14.51 12.79 8.92
CA ASP A 87 15.14 14.07 8.58
C ASP A 87 14.65 15.23 9.48
N LEU A 88 13.36 15.27 9.79
CA LEU A 88 12.78 16.27 10.70
C LEU A 88 13.22 16.12 12.16
N GLN A 89 13.82 14.98 12.53
CA GLN A 89 14.30 14.70 13.89
C GLN A 89 15.81 14.87 14.04
N ARG A 90 16.52 15.26 12.98
CA ARG A 90 17.96 15.56 13.07
C ARG A 90 18.21 16.68 14.10
N PRO A 91 19.29 16.59 14.90
CA PRO A 91 20.48 15.73 14.73
C PRO A 91 20.36 14.32 15.33
N ASN A 92 19.18 13.89 15.81
CA ASN A 92 19.03 12.52 16.33
C ASN A 92 19.28 11.47 15.23
N THR A 93 19.77 10.31 15.63
CA THR A 93 20.05 9.18 14.73
C THR A 93 19.27 7.94 15.15
N THR A 94 18.86 7.13 14.18
CA THR A 94 18.24 5.82 14.43
C THR A 94 19.31 4.71 14.44
N THR A 95 18.89 3.45 14.49
CA THR A 95 19.79 2.30 14.52
C THR A 95 20.58 2.18 13.20
N PRO A 96 21.80 1.60 13.21
CA PRO A 96 22.64 1.50 12.01
C PRO A 96 21.95 0.89 10.76
N PRO A 97 21.12 -0.16 10.86
CA PRO A 97 20.42 -0.71 9.69
C PRO A 97 19.41 0.27 9.08
N LEU A 98 18.67 1.02 9.91
CA LEU A 98 17.69 1.99 9.44
C LEU A 98 18.36 3.23 8.84
N GLU A 99 19.48 3.68 9.40
CA GLU A 99 20.32 4.71 8.79
C GLU A 99 20.92 4.28 7.45
N ALA A 100 21.21 2.99 7.27
CA ALA A 100 21.65 2.47 5.98
C ALA A 100 20.54 2.52 4.93
N ILE A 101 19.30 2.14 5.30
CA ILE A 101 18.13 2.23 4.42
C ILE A 101 17.82 3.69 4.06
N HIS A 102 17.90 4.61 5.02
CA HIS A 102 17.67 6.04 4.79
C HIS A 102 18.67 6.68 3.79
N LYS A 103 19.84 6.06 3.60
CA LYS A 103 20.88 6.55 2.69
C LYS A 103 20.78 5.98 1.27
N LEU A 104 19.95 4.97 1.05
CA LEU A 104 19.71 4.38 -0.27
C LEU A 104 18.96 5.37 -1.17
#